data_AF-I3YFT2-F1
#
_entry.id   AF-I3YFT2-F1
#
_cell.length_a   1.000
_cell.length_b   1.000
_cell.length_c   1.000
_cell.angle_alpha   90.00
_cell.angle_beta   90.00
_cell.angle_gamma   90.00
#
_symmetry.space_group_name_H-M   'P 1'
#
loop_
_entity.id
_entity.type
_entity.pdbx_description
1 polymer ?
#
loop_
_entity_poly.entity_id
_entity_poly.type
_entity_poly.pdbx_seq_one_letter_code
_entity_poly.pdbx_strand_id
1 'polypeptide(L)'
;MNFFTEPTAYEKTILSDLQGAWECLRATLVEQAGFAGWDKLLFHTDEAMSWETVCHLERMAPLVVLIRNLAIQGHAPAQVIEEIDEIADILAEVLSVS
;
A
#
# COMPACT_ATOMS: atom_id res chain seq x y z
N MET A 1 -10.21 25.84 -28.12
CA MET A 1 -10.45 24.92 -26.99
C MET A 1 -9.75 23.62 -27.37
N ASN A 2 -8.62 23.29 -26.73
CA ASN A 2 -7.96 22.01 -26.96
C ASN A 2 -8.65 20.99 -26.06
N PHE A 3 -9.15 19.91 -26.65
CA PHE A 3 -9.54 18.73 -25.89
C PHE A 3 -8.26 17.97 -25.52
N PHE A 4 -8.19 17.49 -24.28
CA PHE A 4 -7.17 16.53 -23.91
C PHE A 4 -7.45 15.24 -24.70
N THR A 5 -6.55 14.89 -25.62
CA THR A 5 -6.57 13.59 -26.29
C THR A 5 -5.86 12.59 -25.40
N GLU A 6 -6.54 11.50 -25.05
CA GLU A 6 -5.95 10.46 -24.22
C GLU A 6 -4.76 9.80 -24.96
N PRO A 7 -3.60 9.66 -24.31
CA PRO A 7 -2.47 8.95 -24.92
C PRO A 7 -2.78 7.47 -25.09
N THR A 8 -2.20 6.85 -26.12
CA THR A 8 -2.44 5.42 -26.45
C THR A 8 -1.76 4.45 -25.48
N ALA A 9 -0.88 4.97 -24.60
CA ALA A 9 -0.22 4.22 -23.54
C ALA A 9 0.24 5.20 -22.44
N TYR A 10 0.36 4.68 -21.22
CA TYR A 10 0.98 5.36 -20.09
C TYR A 10 2.26 4.63 -19.71
N GLU A 11 3.31 5.38 -19.38
CA GLU A 11 4.53 4.80 -18.82
C GLU A 11 4.25 4.40 -17.37
N LYS A 12 4.62 3.16 -16.99
CA LYS A 12 4.44 2.70 -15.62
C LYS A 12 5.36 3.51 -14.72
N THR A 13 4.80 4.15 -13.71
CA THR A 13 5.56 4.94 -12.75
C THR A 13 5.74 4.16 -11.45
N ILE A 14 6.74 4.53 -10.66
CA ILE A 14 6.94 3.97 -9.31
C ILE A 14 5.71 4.21 -8.41
N LEU A 15 4.92 5.27 -8.66
CA LEU A 15 3.64 5.49 -7.97
C LEU A 15 2.58 4.45 -8.37
N SER A 16 2.58 4.01 -9.62
CA SER A 16 1.71 2.94 -10.09
C SER A 16 2.11 1.59 -9.48
N ASP A 17 3.41 1.36 -9.27
CA ASP A 17 3.91 0.19 -8.53
C ASP A 17 3.46 0.21 -7.07
N LEU A 18 3.60 1.37 -6.40
CA LEU A 18 3.15 1.54 -5.02
C LEU A 18 1.64 1.26 -4.89
N GLN A 19 0.83 1.83 -5.78
CA GLN A 19 -0.62 1.57 -5.79
C GLN A 19 -0.91 0.07 -5.98
N GLY A 20 -0.26 -0.58 -6.94
CA GLY A 20 -0.45 -2.00 -7.21
C GLY A 20 -0.08 -2.89 -6.02
N ALA A 21 1.01 -2.59 -5.33
CA ALA A 21 1.44 -3.33 -4.13
C ALA A 21 0.40 -3.24 -3.00
N TRP A 22 -0.19 -2.05 -2.78
CA TRP A 22 -1.29 -1.89 -1.82
C TRP A 22 -2.55 -2.67 -2.20
N GLU A 23 -2.91 -2.69 -3.48
CA GLU A 23 -4.06 -3.46 -3.98
C GLU A 23 -3.85 -4.97 -3.79
N CYS A 24 -2.64 -5.47 -4.05
CA CYS A 24 -2.25 -6.85 -3.76
C CYS A 24 -2.38 -7.18 -2.27
N LEU A 25 -1.76 -6.37 -1.39
CA LEU A 25 -1.86 -6.56 0.05
C LEU A 25 -3.32 -6.62 0.51
N ARG A 26 -4.13 -5.65 0.07
CA ARG A 26 -5.55 -5.59 0.44
C ARG A 26 -6.31 -6.85 0.00
N ALA A 27 -6.05 -7.36 -1.20
CA ALA A 27 -6.67 -8.60 -1.68
C ALA A 27 -6.26 -9.80 -0.81
N THR A 28 -4.96 -9.96 -0.55
CA THR A 28 -4.42 -11.02 0.30
C THR A 28 -5.01 -10.98 1.71
N LEU A 29 -5.21 -9.80 2.29
CA LEU A 29 -5.84 -9.67 3.61
C LEU A 29 -7.30 -10.15 3.65
N VAL A 30 -8.04 -9.94 2.56
CA VAL A 30 -9.41 -10.44 2.44
C VAL A 30 -9.42 -11.95 2.21
N GLU A 31 -8.52 -12.46 1.37
CA GLU A 31 -8.40 -13.89 1.06
C GLU A 31 -7.96 -14.71 2.28
N GLN A 32 -7.05 -14.16 3.09
CA GLN A 32 -6.47 -14.81 4.26
C GLN A 32 -7.08 -14.33 5.57
N ALA A 33 -8.28 -13.77 5.53
CA ALA A 33 -9.00 -13.30 6.72
C ALA A 33 -9.12 -14.41 7.78
N GLY A 34 -9.09 -14.01 9.06
CA GLY A 34 -9.28 -14.93 10.19
C GLY A 34 -8.11 -15.06 11.16
N PHE A 35 -6.95 -14.45 10.88
CA PHE A 35 -5.87 -14.29 11.87
C PHE A 35 -6.15 -13.15 12.84
N ALA A 36 -5.46 -13.09 13.99
CA ALA A 36 -5.76 -12.09 15.00
C ALA A 36 -5.47 -10.66 14.49
N GLY A 37 -6.47 -9.77 14.57
CA GLY A 37 -6.32 -8.36 14.15
C GLY A 37 -6.34 -8.10 12.65
N TRP A 38 -6.75 -9.09 11.83
CA TRP A 38 -6.87 -8.95 10.37
C TRP A 38 -7.77 -7.79 9.93
N ASP A 39 -8.87 -7.55 10.65
CA ASP A 39 -9.85 -6.50 10.42
C ASP A 39 -9.26 -5.11 10.65
N LYS A 40 -8.49 -4.97 11.74
CA LYS A 40 -7.76 -3.74 12.06
C LYS A 40 -6.64 -3.48 11.06
N LEU A 41 -5.96 -4.53 10.61
CA LEU A 41 -4.93 -4.42 9.59
C LEU A 41 -5.53 -3.92 8.27
N LEU A 42 -6.65 -4.50 7.83
CA LEU A 42 -7.38 -4.08 6.63
C LEU A 42 -7.82 -2.62 6.73
N PHE A 43 -8.34 -2.19 7.89
CA PHE A 43 -8.69 -0.79 8.13
C PHE A 43 -7.49 0.15 7.94
N HIS A 44 -6.31 -0.18 8.51
CA HIS A 44 -5.13 0.67 8.36
C HIS A 44 -4.55 0.65 6.95
N THR A 45 -4.68 -0.48 6.23
CA THR A 45 -4.36 -0.56 4.80
C THR A 45 -5.24 0.41 3.99
N ASP A 46 -6.55 0.44 4.24
CA ASP A 46 -7.46 1.38 3.58
C ASP A 46 -7.13 2.85 3.95
N GLU A 47 -6.78 3.14 5.21
CA GLU A 47 -6.36 4.48 5.66
C GLU A 47 -5.04 4.94 5.01
N ALA A 48 -4.09 4.02 4.81
CA ALA A 48 -2.84 4.31 4.09
C ALA A 48 -3.11 4.71 2.63
N MET A 49 -4.18 4.18 2.03
CA MET A 49 -4.62 4.50 0.67
C MET A 49 -5.70 5.59 0.61
N SER A 50 -6.01 6.25 1.74
CA SER A 50 -6.95 7.36 1.77
C SER A 50 -6.42 8.57 0.98
N TRP A 51 -7.34 9.40 0.49
CA TRP A 51 -7.00 10.63 -0.25
C TRP A 51 -6.00 11.52 0.52
N GLU A 52 -6.18 11.64 1.83
CA GLU A 52 -5.30 12.46 2.67
C GLU A 52 -3.86 11.95 2.66
N THR A 53 -3.65 10.63 2.69
CA THR A 53 -2.33 10.02 2.68
C THR A 53 -1.70 10.03 1.30
N VAL A 54 -2.45 9.72 0.23
CA VAL A 54 -1.89 9.70 -1.13
C VAL A 54 -1.53 11.09 -1.66
N CYS A 55 -2.16 12.16 -1.14
CA CYS A 55 -1.73 13.54 -1.40
C CYS A 55 -0.48 13.96 -0.62
N HIS A 56 -0.14 13.24 0.44
CA HIS A 56 0.95 13.55 1.37
C HIS A 56 1.71 12.26 1.73
N LEU A 57 2.44 11.71 0.75
CA LEU A 57 3.07 10.39 0.83
C LEU A 57 4.05 10.25 2.00
N GLU A 58 4.62 11.35 2.49
CA GLU A 58 5.45 11.38 3.70
C GLU A 58 4.70 10.86 4.94
N ARG A 59 3.37 10.96 4.95
CA ARG A 59 2.49 10.45 6.03
C ARG A 59 2.26 8.94 5.92
N MET A 60 2.56 8.33 4.79
CA MET A 60 2.38 6.89 4.57
C MET A 60 3.42 6.06 5.33
N ALA A 61 4.66 6.53 5.43
CA ALA A 61 5.76 5.80 6.09
C ALA A 61 5.43 5.35 7.53
N PRO A 62 4.92 6.20 8.44
CA PRO A 62 4.53 5.75 9.78
C PRO A 62 3.35 4.76 9.76
N LEU A 63 2.45 4.84 8.76
CA LEU A 63 1.34 3.89 8.61
C LEU A 63 1.83 2.51 8.20
N VAL A 64 2.80 2.42 7.28
CA VAL A 64 3.43 1.14 6.89
C VAL A 64 4.07 0.46 8.11
N VAL A 65 4.79 1.22 8.95
CA VAL A 65 5.38 0.69 10.19
C VAL A 65 4.29 0.19 11.15
N LEU A 66 3.19 0.93 11.32
CA LEU A 66 2.07 0.51 12.15
C LEU A 66 1.45 -0.79 11.64
N ILE A 67 1.17 -0.87 10.34
CA ILE A 67 0.60 -2.05 9.68
C ILE A 67 1.53 -3.25 9.88
N ARG A 68 2.83 -3.10 9.62
CA ARG A 68 3.82 -4.16 9.85
C ARG A 68 3.80 -4.68 11.29
N ASN A 69 3.79 -3.78 12.26
CA ASN A 69 3.78 -4.16 13.67
C ASN A 69 2.50 -4.90 14.06
N LEU A 70 1.35 -4.46 13.56
CA LEU A 70 0.06 -5.14 13.76
C LEU A 70 0.06 -6.54 13.13
N ALA A 71 0.61 -6.68 11.92
CA ALA A 71 0.70 -7.98 11.25
C ALA A 71 1.56 -8.97 12.03
N ILE A 72 2.72 -8.52 12.53
CA ILE A 72 3.61 -9.35 13.38
C ILE A 72 2.90 -9.78 14.67
N GLN A 73 2.23 -8.85 15.37
CA GLN A 73 1.50 -9.15 16.60
C GLN A 73 0.32 -10.11 16.36
N GLY A 74 -0.34 -9.98 15.21
CA GLY A 74 -1.44 -10.82 14.77
C GLY A 74 -1.03 -12.23 14.31
N HIS A 75 0.28 -12.51 14.26
CA HIS A 75 0.83 -13.71 13.62
C HIS A 75 0.29 -13.88 12.19
N ALA A 76 0.27 -12.78 11.45
CA ALA A 76 -0.20 -12.77 10.08
C ALA A 76 0.58 -13.78 9.23
N PRO A 77 -0.07 -14.35 8.20
CA PRO A 77 0.60 -15.25 7.26
C PRO A 77 1.84 -14.62 6.62
N ALA A 78 2.82 -15.45 6.24
CA ALA A 78 4.09 -14.97 5.69
C ALA A 78 3.91 -14.06 4.46
N GLN A 79 2.98 -14.40 3.57
CA GLN A 79 2.67 -13.61 2.38
C GLN A 79 2.27 -12.16 2.72
N VAL A 80 1.45 -11.97 3.76
CA VAL A 80 1.06 -10.62 4.21
C VAL A 80 2.28 -9.81 4.65
N ILE A 81 3.23 -10.44 5.35
CA ILE A 81 4.45 -9.78 5.80
C ILE A 81 5.34 -9.42 4.60
N GLU A 82 5.49 -10.34 3.64
CA GLU A 82 6.26 -10.12 2.41
C GLU A 82 5.71 -8.93 1.60
N GLU A 83 4.39 -8.86 1.41
CA GLU A 83 3.73 -7.75 0.69
C GLU A 83 3.87 -6.41 1.44
N ILE A 84 3.84 -6.41 2.78
CA ILE A 84 4.10 -5.19 3.58
C ILE A 84 5.56 -4.73 3.42
N ASP A 85 6.51 -5.66 3.42
CA ASP A 85 7.93 -5.35 3.24
C ASP A 85 8.19 -4.81 1.81
N GLU A 86 7.54 -5.38 0.78
CA GLU A 86 7.58 -4.85 -0.60
C GLU A 86 7.04 -3.41 -0.68
N ILE A 87 5.90 -3.13 -0.04
CA ILE A 87 5.36 -1.77 0.02
C ILE A 87 6.35 -0.81 0.68
N ALA A 88 7.04 -1.22 1.74
CA ALA A 88 8.03 -0.39 2.42
C ALA A 88 9.21 -0.05 1.51
N ASP A 89 9.69 -1.02 0.73
CA ASP A 89 10.78 -0.83 -0.24
C ASP A 89 10.36 0.13 -1.36
N ILE A 90 9.19 -0.09 -1.97
CA ILE A 90 8.66 0.78 -3.02
C ILE A 90 8.44 2.19 -2.49
N LEU A 91 7.85 2.34 -1.30
CA LEU A 91 7.63 3.66 -0.70
C LEU A 91 8.95 4.41 -0.45
N ALA A 92 10.00 3.71 -0.01
CA ALA A 92 11.32 4.32 0.15
C ALA A 92 11.87 4.84 -1.18
N GLU A 93 11.70 4.09 -2.26
CA GLU A 93 12.07 4.53 -3.61
C GLU A 93 11.25 5.75 -4.06
N VAL A 94 9.92 5.71 -3.89
CA VAL A 94 9.02 6.83 -4.19
C VAL A 94 9.48 8.10 -3.47
N LEU A 95 9.76 8.02 -2.17
CA LEU A 95 10.20 9.18 -1.37
C LEU A 95 11.62 9.66 -1.73
N SER A 96 12.42 8.86 -2.42
CA SER A 96 13.75 9.25 -2.90
C SER A 96 13.70 10.06 -4.21
N VAL A 97 12.62 9.94 -4.98
CA VAL A 97 12.42 10.61 -6.28
C VAL A 97 11.36 11.72 -6.24
N SER A 98 10.65 11.87 -5.11
CA SER A 98 9.61 12.89 -4.87
C SER A 98 10.18 14.14 -4.20
#